data_AF-A0AAP8PJP9-F1
#
_entry.id   AF-A0AAP8PJP9-F1
#
_cell.length_a   1.000
_cell.length_b   1.000
_cell.length_c   1.000
_cell.angle_alpha   90.00
_cell.angle_beta   90.00
_cell.angle_gamma   90.00
#
_symmetry.space_group_name_H-M   'P 1'
#
loop_
_entity.id
_entity.type
_entity.pdbx_description
1 polymer ?
#
loop_
_entity_poly.entity_id
_entity_poly.type
_entity_poly.pdbx_seq_one_letter_code
_entity_poly.pdbx_strand_id
1 'polypeptide(L)'
;MVDDFLKYRYGWEKFHGAVHSLCSDGDIRERLENSYIFNISHINYQNNLPEQLHEKFNELVLSLTHVQAEGDEGQVRATIKKMDELMIKKAIEDIISLYDSICRFMPK
;
A
#
# COMPACT_ATOMS: atom_id res chain seq x y z
N MET A 1 -10.71 21.37 -4.53
CA MET A 1 -11.58 20.32 -5.10
C MET A 1 -11.12 19.82 -6.47
N VAL A 2 -11.04 20.65 -7.53
CA VAL A 2 -10.45 20.22 -8.82
C VAL A 2 -8.92 20.03 -8.72
N ASP A 3 -8.27 20.89 -7.93
CA ASP A 3 -6.81 20.84 -7.71
C ASP A 3 -6.37 19.62 -6.90
N ASP A 4 -7.09 19.29 -5.82
CA ASP A 4 -6.83 18.11 -4.99
C ASP A 4 -7.00 16.81 -5.77
N PHE A 5 -7.98 16.74 -6.67
CA PHE A 5 -8.19 15.58 -7.54
C PHE A 5 -6.95 15.33 -8.41
N LEU A 6 -6.49 16.33 -9.17
CA LEU A 6 -5.32 16.18 -10.03
C LEU A 6 -4.06 15.84 -9.22
N LYS A 7 -3.92 16.43 -8.02
CA LYS A 7 -2.80 16.20 -7.12
C LYS A 7 -2.75 14.76 -6.58
N TYR A 8 -3.89 14.21 -6.15
CA TYR A 8 -3.95 12.90 -5.47
C TYR A 8 -4.38 11.74 -6.37
N ARG A 9 -4.73 12.01 -7.64
CA ARG A 9 -5.14 11.00 -8.62
C ARG A 9 -4.16 9.83 -8.71
N TYR A 10 -2.87 10.10 -8.80
CA TYR A 10 -1.88 9.03 -8.93
C TYR A 10 -1.79 8.13 -7.68
N GLY A 11 -1.88 8.73 -6.48
CA GLY A 11 -1.95 7.97 -5.23
C GLY A 11 -3.21 7.10 -5.17
N TRP A 12 -4.36 7.64 -5.58
CA TRP A 12 -5.60 6.89 -5.70
C TRP A 12 -5.50 5.74 -6.71
N GLU A 13 -4.96 5.98 -7.91
CA GLU A 13 -4.77 4.95 -8.95
C GLU A 13 -3.91 3.79 -8.44
N LYS A 14 -2.84 4.10 -7.69
CA LYS A 14 -1.97 3.08 -7.09
C LYS A 14 -2.67 2.32 -5.96
N PHE A 15 -3.39 2.98 -5.06
CA PHE A 15 -4.14 2.25 -4.02
C PHE A 15 -5.29 1.43 -4.60
N HIS A 16 -5.93 1.88 -5.68
CA HIS A 16 -6.92 1.09 -6.41
C HIS A 16 -6.29 -0.18 -6.99
N GLY A 17 -5.15 -0.05 -7.69
CA GLY A 17 -4.39 -1.19 -8.20
C GLY A 17 -3.94 -2.15 -7.09
N ALA A 18 -3.51 -1.62 -5.93
CA ALA A 18 -3.13 -2.40 -4.76
C ALA A 18 -4.30 -3.27 -4.25
N VAL A 19 -5.50 -2.69 -4.10
CA VAL A 19 -6.72 -3.43 -3.72
C VAL A 19 -7.06 -4.51 -4.75
N HIS A 20 -6.90 -4.24 -6.04
CA HIS A 20 -7.12 -5.26 -7.08
C HIS A 20 -6.07 -6.38 -7.03
N SER A 21 -4.79 -6.08 -6.76
CA SER A 21 -3.75 -7.10 -6.51
C SER A 21 -4.08 -7.94 -5.30
N LEU A 22 -4.69 -7.37 -4.26
CA LEU A 22 -5.20 -8.13 -3.12
C LEU A 22 -6.34 -9.07 -3.50
N CYS A 23 -6.97 -8.97 -4.67
CA CYS A 23 -8.02 -9.87 -5.14
C CYS A 23 -7.58 -10.80 -6.28
N SER A 24 -6.29 -10.77 -6.67
CA SER A 24 -5.78 -11.62 -7.74
C SER A 24 -5.66 -13.08 -7.31
N ASP A 25 -5.27 -13.92 -8.26
CA ASP A 25 -4.82 -15.29 -7.99
C ASP A 25 -3.53 -15.30 -7.16
N GLY A 26 -3.21 -16.46 -6.58
CA GLY A 26 -2.06 -16.66 -5.69
C GLY A 26 -2.44 -16.74 -4.21
N ASP A 27 -1.46 -17.09 -3.39
CA ASP A 27 -1.68 -17.09 -1.94
C ASP A 27 -1.74 -15.66 -1.38
N ILE A 28 -2.25 -15.52 -0.14
CA ILE A 28 -2.48 -14.20 0.46
C ILE A 28 -1.19 -13.38 0.66
N ARG A 29 -0.04 -14.04 0.86
CA ARG A 29 1.26 -13.39 1.03
C ARG A 29 1.77 -12.89 -0.32
N GLU A 30 1.66 -13.71 -1.36
CA GLU A 30 1.99 -13.31 -2.73
C GLU A 30 1.13 -12.12 -3.20
N ARG A 31 -0.18 -12.16 -2.93
CA ARG A 31 -1.10 -11.04 -3.23
C ARG A 31 -0.72 -9.75 -2.50
N LEU A 32 -0.36 -9.85 -1.21
CA LEU A 32 0.10 -8.71 -0.42
C LEU A 32 1.44 -8.15 -0.94
N GLU A 33 2.38 -9.04 -1.27
CA GLU A 33 3.67 -8.68 -1.87
C GLU A 33 3.46 -7.94 -3.19
N ASN A 34 2.64 -8.47 -4.09
CA ASN A 34 2.31 -7.89 -5.39
C ASN A 34 1.59 -6.54 -5.25
N SER A 35 0.66 -6.43 -4.29
CA SER A 35 -0.01 -5.17 -3.94
C SER A 35 1.01 -4.08 -3.59
N TYR A 36 2.05 -4.42 -2.81
CA TYR A 36 3.09 -3.47 -2.48
C TYR A 36 4.02 -3.17 -3.67
N ILE A 37 4.60 -4.21 -4.27
CA ILE A 37 5.65 -4.09 -5.30
C ILE A 37 5.13 -3.31 -6.51
N PHE A 38 3.99 -3.69 -7.07
CA PHE A 38 3.51 -3.12 -8.33
C PHE A 38 2.71 -1.83 -8.16
N ASN A 39 2.36 -1.47 -6.92
CA ASN A 39 1.51 -0.31 -6.66
C ASN A 39 2.05 0.62 -5.59
N ILE A 40 2.01 0.22 -4.31
CA ILE A 40 2.26 1.11 -3.17
C ILE A 40 3.69 1.68 -3.20
N SER A 41 4.67 0.86 -3.62
CA SER A 41 6.09 1.25 -3.71
C SER A 41 6.36 2.44 -4.65
N HIS A 42 5.45 2.72 -5.58
CA HIS A 42 5.59 3.79 -6.57
C HIS A 42 5.06 5.15 -6.09
N ILE A 43 4.46 5.22 -4.91
CA ILE A 43 3.82 6.42 -4.38
C ILE A 43 4.87 7.32 -3.72
N ASN A 44 5.00 8.56 -4.21
CA ASN A 44 5.65 9.62 -3.46
C ASN A 44 4.61 10.30 -2.56
N TYR A 45 4.50 9.86 -1.31
CA TYR A 45 3.40 10.25 -0.43
C TYR A 45 3.27 11.77 -0.23
N GLN A 46 4.39 12.50 -0.21
CA GLN A 46 4.39 13.97 -0.03
C GLN A 46 3.64 14.69 -1.15
N ASN A 47 3.72 14.14 -2.37
CA ASN A 47 3.13 14.72 -3.56
C ASN A 47 1.80 14.05 -3.96
N ASN A 48 1.62 12.79 -3.61
CA ASN A 48 0.52 11.97 -4.12
C ASN A 48 -0.56 11.66 -3.09
N LEU A 49 -0.35 11.98 -1.81
CA LEU A 49 -1.33 11.76 -0.74
C LEU A 49 -1.63 13.04 0.05
N PRO A 50 -2.85 13.19 0.58
CA PRO A 50 -3.18 14.21 1.58
C PRO A 50 -2.27 14.11 2.80
N GLU A 51 -1.87 15.26 3.37
CA GLU A 51 -0.94 15.35 4.51
C GLU A 51 -1.40 14.51 5.70
N GLN A 52 -2.70 14.53 6.00
CA GLN A 52 -3.30 13.73 7.09
C GLN A 52 -3.17 12.20 6.91
N LEU A 53 -2.74 11.70 5.76
CA LEU A 53 -2.53 10.28 5.48
C LEU A 53 -1.04 9.89 5.46
N HIS A 54 -0.12 10.85 5.57
CA HIS A 54 1.33 10.60 5.44
C HIS A 54 1.87 9.67 6.54
N GLU A 55 1.46 9.88 7.78
CA GLU A 55 1.88 9.04 8.91
C GLU A 55 1.43 7.59 8.72
N LYS A 56 0.14 7.37 8.47
CA LYS A 56 -0.42 6.03 8.22
C LYS A 56 0.21 5.34 7.00
N PHE A 57 0.52 6.09 5.95
CA PHE A 57 1.24 5.55 4.80
C PHE A 57 2.64 5.07 5.19
N ASN A 58 3.40 5.88 5.94
CA ASN A 58 4.73 5.50 6.39
C ASN A 58 4.70 4.30 7.34
N GLU A 59 3.72 4.24 8.25
CA GLU A 59 3.50 3.07 9.11
C GLU A 59 3.27 1.80 8.29
N LEU A 60 2.40 1.86 7.26
CA LEU A 60 2.16 0.75 6.36
C LEU A 60 3.44 0.32 5.64
N VAL A 61 4.17 1.25 5.04
CA VAL A 61 5.42 0.95 4.32
C VAL A 61 6.43 0.29 5.27
N LEU A 62 6.66 0.87 6.45
CA LEU A 62 7.57 0.31 7.45
C LEU A 62 7.13 -1.09 7.90
N SER A 63 5.84 -1.30 8.14
CA SER A 63 5.31 -2.61 8.52
C SER A 63 5.60 -3.68 7.47
N LEU A 64 5.68 -3.29 6.19
CA LEU A 64 5.93 -4.17 5.07
C LEU A 64 7.40 -4.26 4.65
N THR A 65 8.31 -3.39 5.11
CA THR A 65 9.71 -3.38 4.63
C THR A 65 10.77 -3.29 5.74
N HIS A 66 10.41 -3.44 7.01
CA HIS A 66 11.36 -3.30 8.12
C HIS A 66 12.39 -4.42 8.23
N VAL A 67 12.16 -5.59 7.62
CA VAL A 67 13.12 -6.69 7.66
C VAL A 67 14.17 -6.51 6.58
N GLN A 68 15.45 -6.60 6.96
CA GLN A 68 16.56 -6.62 6.03
C GLN A 68 16.47 -7.87 5.13
N ALA A 69 16.61 -7.66 3.82
CA ALA A 69 16.57 -8.73 2.83
C ALA A 69 17.83 -9.60 2.86
N GLU A 70 17.67 -10.88 2.53
CA GLU A 70 18.79 -11.80 2.28
C GLU A 70 18.91 -12.08 0.76
N GLY A 71 20.09 -11.82 0.19
CA GLY A 71 20.29 -11.93 -1.26
C GLY A 71 19.43 -10.93 -2.05
N ASP A 72 18.77 -11.41 -3.12
CA ASP A 72 18.05 -10.58 -4.08
C ASP A 72 16.52 -10.57 -3.87
N GLU A 73 16.01 -11.01 -2.72
CA GLU A 73 14.56 -11.16 -2.52
C GLU A 73 13.80 -9.83 -2.29
N GLY A 74 14.50 -8.78 -1.87
CA GLY A 74 13.91 -7.49 -1.51
C GLY A 74 13.26 -7.47 -0.11
N GLN A 75 13.22 -6.28 0.51
CA GLN A 75 12.77 -6.11 1.90
C GLN A 75 11.31 -6.49 2.13
N VAL A 76 10.45 -6.28 1.12
CA VAL A 76 9.02 -6.60 1.23
C VAL A 76 8.78 -8.10 1.36
N ARG A 77 9.40 -8.90 0.49
CA ARG A 77 9.33 -10.36 0.57
C ARG A 77 9.95 -10.87 1.86
N ALA A 78 11.12 -10.34 2.24
CA ALA A 78 11.79 -10.70 3.49
C ALA A 78 10.91 -10.45 4.72
N THR A 79 10.16 -9.34 4.72
CA THR A 79 9.25 -8.97 5.80
C THR A 79 8.00 -9.85 5.81
N ILE A 80 7.31 -9.99 4.68
CA ILE A 80 6.07 -10.77 4.55
C ILE A 80 6.29 -12.25 4.92
N LYS A 81 7.45 -12.83 4.58
CA LYS A 81 7.82 -14.20 4.98
C LYS A 81 7.83 -14.41 6.50
N LYS A 82 8.09 -13.36 7.29
CA LYS A 82 8.14 -13.42 8.76
C LYS A 82 6.82 -13.06 9.44
N MET A 83 5.82 -12.62 8.67
CA MET A 83 4.51 -12.23 9.21
C MET A 83 3.64 -13.46 9.52
N ASP A 84 3.03 -13.44 10.70
CA ASP A 84 1.93 -14.34 11.04
C ASP A 84 0.62 -13.93 10.36
N GLU A 85 -0.43 -14.74 10.49
CA GLU A 85 -1.72 -14.48 9.83
C GLU A 85 -2.38 -13.18 10.31
N LEU A 86 -2.20 -12.80 11.58
CA LEU A 86 -2.77 -11.58 12.15
C LEU A 86 -2.10 -10.34 11.54
N MET A 87 -0.77 -10.37 11.42
CA MET A 87 0.01 -9.32 10.77
C MET A 87 -0.37 -9.17 9.29
N ILE A 88 -0.51 -10.28 8.56
CA ILE A 88 -0.95 -10.25 7.15
C ILE A 88 -2.34 -9.62 7.03
N LYS A 89 -3.30 -10.05 7.86
CA LYS A 89 -4.65 -9.48 7.86
C LYS A 89 -4.65 -7.99 8.17
N LYS A 90 -3.87 -7.58 9.18
CA LYS A 90 -3.72 -6.18 9.57
C LYS A 90 -3.18 -5.31 8.43
N ALA A 91 -2.13 -5.76 7.74
CA ALA A 91 -1.56 -5.04 6.60
C ALA A 91 -2.57 -4.87 5.45
N ILE A 92 -3.38 -5.90 5.18
CA ILE A 92 -4.46 -5.84 4.19
C ILE A 92 -5.54 -4.83 4.59
N GLU A 93 -5.96 -4.86 5.85
CA GLU A 93 -6.93 -3.89 6.39
C GLU A 93 -6.39 -2.46 6.29
N ASP A 94 -5.09 -2.25 6.52
CA ASP A 94 -4.46 -0.93 6.42
C ASP A 94 -4.41 -0.41 4.98
N ILE A 95 -4.13 -1.28 4.00
CA ILE A 95 -4.19 -0.93 2.57
C ILE A 95 -5.60 -0.50 2.18
N ILE A 96 -6.62 -1.29 2.56
CA ILE A 96 -8.02 -1.00 2.24
C ILE A 96 -8.48 0.28 2.94
N SER A 97 -8.11 0.48 4.20
CA SER A 97 -8.49 1.67 4.99
C SER A 97 -7.86 2.96 4.45
N LEU A 98 -6.60 2.88 3.99
CA LEU A 98 -5.96 4.00 3.30
C LEU A 98 -6.63 4.29 1.95
N TYR A 99 -6.98 3.26 1.18
CA TYR A 99 -7.72 3.43 -0.07
C TYR A 99 -9.09 4.10 0.15
N ASP A 100 -9.89 3.66 1.15
CA ASP A 100 -11.15 4.33 1.52
C ASP A 100 -10.92 5.79 1.88
N SER A 101 -9.88 6.06 2.67
CA SER A 101 -9.53 7.42 3.10
C SER A 101 -9.19 8.32 1.90
N ILE A 102 -8.45 7.81 0.91
CA ILE A 102 -8.08 8.55 -0.30
C ILE A 102 -9.32 8.82 -1.17
N CYS A 103 -10.26 7.86 -1.27
CA CYS A 103 -11.49 8.04 -2.04
C CYS A 103 -12.32 9.25 -1.60
N ARG A 104 -12.22 9.66 -0.32
CA ARG A 104 -12.91 10.86 0.20
C ARG A 104 -12.40 12.17 -0.40
N PHE A 105 -11.25 12.16 -1.07
CA PHE A 105 -10.66 13.29 -1.77
C PHE A 105 -10.93 13.27 -3.27
N MET A 106 -11.57 12.22 -3.78
CA MET A 106 -11.92 12.10 -5.20
C MET A 106 -13.27 12.78 -5.48
N PRO A 107 -13.48 13.31 -6.70
CA PRO A 107 -14.78 13.78 -7.15
C PRO A 107 -15.84 12.68 -7.02
N LYS A 108 -17.07 13.08 -6.70
CA LYS A 108 -18.24 12.19 -6.60
C LYS A 108 -18.92 11.99 -7.94
#